data_AF-A0AAV5DGF8-F1
#
_entry.id   AF-A0AAV5DGF8-F1
#
_cell.length_a   1.000
_cell.length_b   1.000
_cell.length_c   1.000
_cell.angle_alpha   90.00
_cell.angle_beta   90.00
_cell.angle_gamma   90.00
#
_symmetry.space_group_name_H-M   'P 1'
#
loop_
_entity.id
_entity.type
_entity.pdbx_description
1 polymer ?
#
loop_
_entity_poly.entity_id
_entity_poly.type
_entity_poly.pdbx_seq_one_letter_code
_entity_poly.pdbx_strand_id
1 'polypeptide(L)'
;MIRHLLVAADIHAMERLKMICQNILAKKLDLETVATTLGLADQHNCEALKDACIEFLNSSDQEEMDAVMKTLGYENLKRSCPSVIVEAYERSKRCKT
;
A
#
# COMPACT_ATOMS: atom_id res chain seq x y z
N MET A 1 -8.49 -12.39 -2.51
CA MET A 1 -7.70 -13.45 -3.17
C MET A 1 -6.25 -13.04 -3.47
N ILE A 2 -6.00 -11.98 -4.25
CA ILE A 2 -4.64 -11.61 -4.70
C ILE A 2 -3.69 -11.29 -3.53
N ARG A 3 -4.19 -10.68 -2.45
CA ARG A 3 -3.41 -10.44 -1.22
C ARG A 3 -2.84 -11.73 -0.62
N HIS A 4 -3.65 -12.79 -0.53
CA HIS A 4 -3.19 -14.09 -0.05
C HIS A 4 -2.19 -14.75 -1.01
N LEU A 5 -2.36 -14.53 -2.32
CA LEU A 5 -1.41 -15.00 -3.32
C LEU A 5 -0.06 -14.28 -3.22
N LEU A 6 -0.07 -12.97 -2.93
CA LEU A 6 1.15 -12.20 -2.68
C LEU A 6 1.89 -12.74 -1.45
N VAL A 7 1.18 -12.96 -0.34
CA VAL A 7 1.72 -13.55 0.89
C VAL A 7 2.32 -14.93 0.60
N ALA A 8 1.60 -15.78 -0.12
CA ALA A 8 2.08 -17.10 -0.51
C ALA A 8 3.32 -17.03 -1.41
N ALA A 9 3.32 -16.12 -2.40
CA ALA A 9 4.47 -15.93 -3.28
C ALA A 9 5.70 -15.46 -2.51
N ASP A 10 5.53 -14.61 -1.50
CA ASP A 10 6.60 -14.11 -0.64
C ASP A 10 7.21 -15.22 0.23
N ILE A 11 6.38 -15.99 0.95
CA ILE A 11 6.87 -17.10 1.80
C ILE A 11 7.54 -18.22 1.01
N HIS A 12 7.19 -18.37 -0.27
CA HIS A 12 7.77 -19.37 -1.18
C HIS A 12 8.87 -18.79 -2.07
N ALA A 13 9.31 -17.54 -1.86
CA ALA A 13 10.33 -16.85 -2.64
C ALA A 13 10.09 -16.90 -4.17
N MET A 14 8.82 -16.88 -4.58
CA MET A 14 8.41 -16.89 -5.99
C MET A 14 8.40 -15.47 -6.55
N GLU A 15 9.58 -14.89 -6.76
CA GLU A 15 9.75 -13.48 -7.15
C GLU A 15 8.92 -13.07 -8.38
N ARG A 16 8.87 -13.92 -9.42
CA ARG A 16 8.08 -13.63 -10.62
C ARG A 16 6.58 -13.56 -10.33
N LEU A 17 6.06 -14.43 -9.46
CA LEU A 17 4.65 -14.41 -9.06
C LEU A 17 4.36 -13.22 -8.14
N LYS A 18 5.30 -12.90 -7.24
CA LYS A 18 5.24 -11.73 -6.37
C LYS A 18 5.11 -10.44 -7.19
N MET A 19 5.94 -10.25 -8.22
CA MET A 19 5.84 -9.11 -9.13
C MET A 19 4.50 -9.02 -9.87
N ILE A 20 3.96 -10.15 -10.35
CA ILE A 20 2.65 -10.18 -11.01
C ILE A 20 1.55 -9.76 -10.04
N CYS A 21 1.58 -10.26 -8.80
CA CYS A 21 0.61 -9.90 -7.77
C CYS A 21 0.68 -8.41 -7.43
N GLN A 22 1.88 -7.85 -7.30
CA GLN A 22 2.09 -6.43 -7.07
C GLN A 22 1.48 -5.58 -8.20
N ASN A 23 1.74 -5.94 -9.47
CA ASN A 23 1.21 -5.20 -10.61
C ASN A 23 -0.33 -5.23 -10.67
N ILE A 24 -0.94 -6.38 -10.37
CA ILE A 24 -2.40 -6.48 -10.35
C ILE A 24 -3.00 -5.69 -9.18
N LEU A 25 -2.36 -5.70 -8.00
CA LEU A 25 -2.80 -4.91 -6.86
C LEU A 25 -2.68 -3.42 -7.12
N ALA A 26 -1.58 -2.96 -7.71
CA ALA A 26 -1.39 -1.56 -8.09
C ALA A 26 -2.47 -1.08 -9.07
N LYS A 27 -2.87 -1.92 -10.04
CA LYS A 27 -3.94 -1.60 -11.00
C LYS A 27 -5.36 -1.64 -10.41
N LYS A 28 -5.53 -2.25 -9.23
CA LYS A 28 -6.82 -2.39 -8.53
C LYS A 28 -6.78 -1.68 -7.18
N LEU A 29 -6.00 -0.60 -7.08
CA LEU A 29 -6.01 0.25 -5.91
C LEU A 29 -7.32 1.05 -5.88
N ASP A 30 -8.01 0.94 -4.76
CA ASP A 30 -9.22 1.70 -4.45
C ASP A 30 -9.01 2.43 -3.12
N LEU A 31 -9.75 3.50 -2.87
CA LEU A 31 -9.68 4.27 -1.62
C LEU A 31 -9.89 3.39 -0.37
N GLU A 32 -10.80 2.42 -0.43
CA GLU A 32 -11.02 1.50 0.69
C GLU A 32 -9.89 0.48 0.88
N THR A 33 -9.16 0.18 -0.19
CA THR A 33 -8.20 -0.93 -0.20
C THR A 33 -6.74 -0.49 -0.19
N VAL A 34 -6.45 0.78 -0.48
CA VAL A 34 -5.09 1.33 -0.55
C VAL A 34 -4.38 1.19 0.80
N ALA A 35 -5.04 1.50 1.92
CA ALA A 35 -4.44 1.40 3.25
C ALA A 35 -4.07 -0.06 3.61
N THR A 36 -4.96 -1.01 3.28
CA THR A 36 -4.69 -2.44 3.51
C THR A 36 -3.57 -2.95 2.62
N THR A 37 -3.52 -2.48 1.37
CA THR A 37 -2.49 -2.88 0.39
C THR A 37 -1.12 -2.32 0.76
N LEU A 38 -1.07 -1.07 1.25
CA LEU A 38 0.15 -0.43 1.73
C LEU A 38 0.76 -1.18 2.92
N GLY A 39 -0.07 -1.60 3.89
CA GLY A 39 0.40 -2.40 5.02
C GLY A 39 0.97 -3.75 4.61
N LEU A 40 0.33 -4.43 3.66
CA LEU A 40 0.84 -5.68 3.10
C LEU A 40 2.14 -5.48 2.34
N ALA A 41 2.26 -4.40 1.58
CA ALA A 41 3.47 -4.10 0.83
C ALA A 41 4.67 -3.87 1.77
N ASP A 42 4.45 -3.18 2.88
CA ASP A 42 5.45 -2.97 3.93
C ASP A 42 5.86 -4.29 4.60
N GLN A 43 4.90 -5.12 4.98
CA GLN A 43 5.16 -6.41 5.64
C GLN A 43 5.94 -7.41 4.77
N HIS A 44 5.73 -7.39 3.46
CA HIS A 44 6.36 -8.31 2.50
C HIS A 44 7.50 -7.68 1.72
N ASN A 45 8.05 -6.55 2.17
CA ASN A 45 9.14 -5.80 1.51
C ASN A 45 8.91 -5.60 -0.01
N CYS A 46 7.68 -5.28 -0.38
CA CYS A 46 7.28 -5.00 -1.77
C CYS A 46 7.40 -3.51 -2.05
N GLU A 47 8.62 -3.01 -2.26
CA GLU A 47 8.88 -1.57 -2.46
C GLU A 47 8.09 -0.98 -3.64
N ALA A 48 8.04 -1.67 -4.78
CA ALA A 48 7.33 -1.17 -5.96
C ALA A 48 5.81 -0.99 -5.72
N LEU A 49 5.18 -1.93 -5.01
CA LEU A 49 3.77 -1.81 -4.63
C LEU A 49 3.55 -0.71 -3.59
N LYS A 50 4.49 -0.57 -2.64
CA LYS A 50 4.46 0.47 -1.61
C LYS A 50 4.56 1.87 -2.24
N ASP A 51 5.50 2.07 -3.16
CA ASP A 51 5.64 3.33 -3.89
C ASP A 51 4.37 3.66 -4.69
N ALA A 52 3.80 2.68 -5.40
CA ALA A 52 2.54 2.89 -6.13
C ALA A 52 1.36 3.27 -5.21
N CYS A 53 1.28 2.69 -4.01
CA CYS A 53 0.27 3.07 -3.02
C CYS A 53 0.50 4.50 -2.51
N ILE A 54 1.74 4.89 -2.23
CA ILE A 54 2.09 6.24 -1.76
C ILE A 54 1.82 7.28 -2.84
N GLU A 55 2.15 6.97 -4.10
CA GLU A 55 1.86 7.83 -5.25
C GLU A 55 0.35 8.03 -5.43
N PHE A 56 -0.44 6.96 -5.34
CA PHE A 56 -1.90 7.04 -5.38
C PHE A 56 -2.43 7.95 -4.26
N LEU A 57 -1.97 7.77 -3.02
CA LEU A 57 -2.35 8.62 -1.89
C LEU A 57 -1.95 10.09 -2.07
N ASN A 58 -0.80 10.36 -2.69
CA ASN A 58 -0.35 11.71 -2.98
C ASN A 58 -1.12 12.39 -4.13
N SER A 59 -1.63 11.60 -5.07
CA SER A 59 -2.46 12.09 -6.18
C SER A 59 -3.92 12.31 -5.79
N SER A 60 -4.36 11.70 -4.70
CA SER A 60 -5.72 11.82 -4.18
C SER A 60 -6.00 13.17 -3.54
N ASP A 61 -7.23 13.63 -3.69
CA ASP A 61 -7.71 14.87 -3.06
C ASP A 61 -7.89 14.73 -1.55
N GLN A 62 -8.02 15.86 -0.86
CA GLN A 62 -8.20 15.90 0.60
C GLN A 62 -9.43 15.11 1.08
N GLU A 63 -10.51 15.11 0.31
CA GLU A 63 -11.75 14.38 0.64
C GLU A 63 -11.57 12.86 0.49
N GLU A 64 -10.82 12.43 -0.52
CA GLU A 64 -10.45 11.04 -0.71
C GLU A 64 -9.54 10.55 0.42
N MET A 65 -8.56 11.36 0.83
CA MET A 65 -7.72 11.05 1.98
C MET A 65 -8.52 10.95 3.28
N ASP A 66 -9.50 11.83 3.49
CA ASP A 66 -10.38 11.77 4.65
C ASP A 66 -11.25 10.51 4.63
N ALA A 67 -11.68 10.06 3.45
CA ALA A 67 -12.36 8.78 3.26
C ALA A 67 -11.43 7.60 3.60
N VAL A 68 -10.18 7.59 3.11
CA VAL A 68 -9.19 6.55 3.46
C VAL A 68 -8.99 6.48 4.97
N MET A 69 -8.85 7.62 5.66
CA MET A 69 -8.64 7.65 7.12
C MET A 69 -9.81 7.07 7.92
N LYS A 70 -11.04 7.11 7.37
CA LYS A 70 -12.23 6.51 8.00
C LYS A 70 -12.36 5.02 7.72
N THR A 71 -11.55 4.45 6.83
CA THR A 71 -11.61 3.02 6.53
C THR A 71 -11.03 2.18 7.66
N LEU A 72 -11.63 1.01 7.89
CA LEU A 72 -11.08 -0.01 8.79
C LEU A 72 -9.67 -0.44 8.35
N GLY A 73 -9.39 -0.38 7.04
CA GLY A 73 -8.07 -0.65 6.48
C GLY A 73 -6.99 0.29 7.03
N TYR A 74 -7.31 1.57 7.18
CA TYR A 74 -6.39 2.56 7.74
C TYR A 74 -6.21 2.42 9.25
N GLU A 75 -7.27 2.10 10.00
CA GLU A 75 -7.13 1.81 11.43
C GLU A 75 -6.22 0.59 11.69
N ASN A 76 -6.39 -0.46 10.87
CA ASN A 76 -5.55 -1.66 10.95
C ASN A 76 -4.11 -1.37 10.55
N LEU A 77 -3.90 -0.50 9.55
CA LEU A 77 -2.58 -0.03 9.14
C LEU A 77 -1.89 0.70 10.29
N LYS A 78 -2.59 1.59 10.99
CA LYS A 78 -2.07 2.36 12.12
C LYS A 78 -1.65 1.46 13.29
N ARG A 79 -2.37 0.36 13.52
CA ARG A 79 -2.02 -0.63 14.55
C ARG A 79 -0.85 -1.53 14.14
N SER A 80 -0.84 -2.00 12.89
CA SER A 80 0.12 -3.01 12.43
C SER A 80 1.47 -2.39 12.03
N CYS A 81 1.45 -1.26 11.32
CA CYS A 81 2.61 -0.65 10.68
C CYS A 81 2.55 0.88 10.78
N PRO A 82 2.68 1.49 11.97
CA PRO A 82 2.61 2.96 12.11
C PRO A 82 3.75 3.68 11.39
N SER A 83 4.91 3.03 11.21
CA SER A 83 6.07 3.56 10.47
C SER A 83 5.76 3.87 9.02
N VAL A 84 4.93 3.05 8.35
CA VAL A 84 4.61 3.25 6.93
C VAL A 84 3.79 4.51 6.68
N ILE A 85 2.98 4.92 7.67
CA ILE A 85 2.18 6.14 7.60
C ILE A 85 3.11 7.37 7.66
N VAL A 86 4.09 7.33 8.56
CA VAL A 86 5.11 8.38 8.67
C VAL A 86 5.91 8.47 7.38
N GLU A 87 6.34 7.33 6.83
CA GLU A 87 7.10 7.29 5.59
C GLU A 87 6.31 7.80 4.37
N ALA A 88 5.03 7.42 4.25
CA ALA A 88 4.15 7.94 3.20
C ALA A 88 4.03 9.47 3.28
N TYR A 89 3.90 10.01 4.49
CA TYR A 89 3.84 11.45 4.73
C TYR A 89 5.17 12.16 4.42
N GLU A 90 6.32 11.54 4.72
CA GLU A 90 7.64 12.07 4.40
C GLU A 90 7.93 12.06 2.88
N ARG A 91 7.56 10.99 2.18
CA ARG A 91 7.69 10.89 0.72
C ARG A 91 6.81 11.92 0.00
N SER A 92 5.62 12.21 0.55
CA SER A 92 4.74 13.30 0.06
C SER A 92 5.44 14.67 0.03
N LYS A 93 6.30 14.97 1.03
CA LYS A 93 7.04 16.24 1.09
C LYS A 93 8.21 16.32 0.12
N ARG A 94 8.80 15.19 -0.29
CA ARG A 94 9.93 15.17 -1.23
C ARG A 94 9.51 15.40 -2.68
N CYS A 95 8.24 15.18 -3.03
CA CYS A 95 7.74 15.38 -4.39
C CYS A 95 7.43 16.86 -4.75
N LYS A 96 7.70 17.81 -3.84
CA LYS A 96 7.48 19.25 -4.02
C LYS A 96 8.76 20.09 -4.19
N THR A 97 9.93 19.47 -4.39
CA THR A 97 11.20 20.17 -4.69
C THR A 97 11.67 19.82 -6.08
#